data_AF-A0A2U8FND0-F1
#
_entry.id   AF-A0A2U8FND0-F1
#
_cell.length_a   1.000
_cell.length_b   1.000
_cell.length_c   1.000
_cell.angle_alpha   90.00
_cell.angle_beta   90.00
_cell.angle_gamma   90.00
#
_symmetry.space_group_name_H-M   'P 1'
#
loop_
_entity.id
_entity.type
_entity.pdbx_description
1 polymer ?
#
loop_
_entity_poly.entity_id
_entity_poly.type
_entity_poly.pdbx_seq_one_letter_code
_entity_poly.pdbx_strand_id
1 'polypeptide(L)'
;MKFAMKSIVAAAAFLAVGVASAATQTVAVGGSVNGFTLVGGTGALTFDRSLVTAINTGAIQLSAATPATATLVKTSTGKYSNVEGSRPVFNAPITSLKVDTATNQVTDAYTAGGALMVAPAEIEGDANLASTGGSLSVTNIHVDLVAKKVFVDINGANGVGTKTNYYLWDVTTISGDTALKDGTALTSITGLTIAGGTTGEAFNTFAKSLGLTETGIVAMRGITNYGSIASSITAKAGAVTPAVPEPSTYALMGLGLVGIAAVARRRAK
;
A
#
# COMPACT_ATOMS: atom_id res chain seq x y z
N MET A 1 11.43 -61.94 45.92
CA MET A 1 12.16 -60.68 45.66
C MET A 1 11.14 -59.65 45.19
N LYS A 2 10.97 -58.55 45.94
CA LYS A 2 9.86 -57.60 45.80
C LYS A 2 10.41 -56.36 45.06
N PHE A 3 9.99 -56.16 43.80
CA PHE A 3 10.39 -55.00 43.01
C PHE A 3 9.67 -53.75 43.50
N ALA A 4 10.43 -52.75 43.96
CA ALA A 4 9.93 -51.43 44.32
C ALA A 4 10.15 -50.49 43.12
N MET A 5 9.08 -50.13 42.41
CA MET A 5 9.10 -49.01 41.46
C MET A 5 8.67 -47.74 42.20
N LYS A 6 9.64 -46.86 42.44
CA LYS A 6 9.41 -45.48 42.87
C LYS A 6 8.91 -44.68 41.66
N SER A 7 7.70 -44.15 41.74
CA SER A 7 7.13 -43.26 40.73
C SER A 7 7.83 -41.89 40.77
N ILE A 8 8.60 -41.60 39.74
CA ILE A 8 9.10 -40.24 39.46
C ILE A 8 7.97 -39.50 38.76
N VAL A 9 7.31 -38.58 39.47
CA VAL A 9 6.41 -37.60 38.85
C VAL A 9 7.28 -36.44 38.39
N ALA A 10 7.63 -36.43 37.10
CA ALA A 10 8.25 -35.28 36.46
C ALA A 10 7.16 -34.24 36.15
N ALA A 11 7.16 -33.13 36.88
CA ALA A 11 6.36 -31.96 36.54
C ALA A 11 6.99 -31.31 35.28
N ALA A 12 6.43 -31.59 34.11
CA ALA A 12 6.72 -30.85 32.90
C ALA A 12 6.12 -29.44 33.03
N ALA A 13 6.93 -28.47 33.45
CA ALA A 13 6.60 -27.07 33.29
C ALA A 13 6.59 -26.77 31.78
N PHE A 14 5.39 -26.73 31.19
CA PHE A 14 5.19 -26.12 29.89
C PHE A 14 5.55 -24.64 30.00
N LEU A 15 6.78 -24.28 29.66
CA LEU A 15 7.12 -22.93 29.26
C LEU A 15 6.33 -22.66 27.98
N ALA A 16 5.17 -22.01 28.14
CA ALA A 16 4.52 -21.31 27.05
C ALA A 16 5.49 -20.21 26.60
N VAL A 17 6.40 -20.54 25.70
CA VAL A 17 7.12 -19.56 24.89
C VAL A 17 6.02 -18.86 24.09
N GLY A 18 5.57 -17.71 24.58
CA GLY A 18 4.63 -16.86 23.88
C GLY A 18 5.21 -16.58 22.50
N VAL A 19 4.59 -17.15 21.48
CA VAL A 19 4.78 -16.69 20.11
C VAL A 19 4.40 -15.22 20.12
N ALA A 20 5.39 -14.33 20.05
CA ALA A 20 5.16 -12.93 19.80
C ALA A 20 4.50 -12.87 18.42
N SER A 21 3.17 -12.81 18.38
CA SER A 21 2.45 -12.49 17.16
C SER A 21 2.99 -11.13 16.69
N ALA A 22 3.51 -11.08 15.47
CA ALA A 22 3.99 -9.84 14.89
C ALA A 22 2.84 -8.83 14.90
N ALA A 23 2.92 -7.85 15.81
CA ALA A 23 1.93 -6.80 15.87
C ALA A 23 2.10 -5.92 14.62
N THR A 24 1.00 -5.64 13.93
CA THR A 24 0.99 -4.63 12.88
C THR A 24 0.45 -3.34 13.44
N GLN A 25 1.12 -2.23 13.16
CA GLN A 25 0.70 -0.90 13.58
C GLN A 25 0.36 -0.04 12.36
N THR A 26 -0.78 0.64 12.42
CA THR A 26 -1.12 1.67 11.43
C THR A 26 -0.48 2.99 11.84
N VAL A 27 0.27 3.59 10.93
CA VAL A 27 1.03 4.82 11.13
C VAL A 27 0.55 5.84 10.11
N ALA A 28 -0.16 6.87 10.56
CA ALA A 28 -0.51 8.01 9.73
C ALA A 28 0.72 8.89 9.48
N VAL A 29 0.69 9.71 8.43
CA VAL A 29 1.70 10.76 8.23
C VAL A 29 1.79 11.65 9.48
N GLY A 30 3.01 11.90 9.94
CA GLY A 30 3.32 12.57 11.21
C GLY A 30 3.41 11.61 12.42
N GLY A 31 2.92 10.38 12.30
CA GLY A 31 3.02 9.35 13.32
C GLY A 31 4.36 8.61 13.31
N SER A 32 4.65 7.87 14.38
CA SER A 32 5.91 7.14 14.54
C SER A 32 5.72 5.66 14.88
N VAL A 33 6.63 4.81 14.39
CA VAL A 33 6.76 3.38 14.69
C VAL A 33 8.23 3.01 14.77
N ASN A 34 8.64 2.25 15.78
CA ASN A 34 10.00 1.74 15.92
C ASN A 34 11.12 2.81 15.75
N GLY A 35 10.86 4.02 16.25
CA GLY A 35 11.80 5.13 16.14
C GLY A 35 11.80 5.84 14.79
N PHE A 36 11.02 5.41 13.80
CA PHE A 36 10.80 6.13 12.54
C PHE A 36 9.55 6.99 12.63
N THR A 37 9.60 8.21 12.09
CA THR A 37 8.42 9.05 11.88
C THR A 37 8.10 9.09 10.39
N LEU A 38 6.85 8.78 10.02
CA LEU A 38 6.40 8.86 8.64
C LEU A 38 6.23 10.34 8.26
N VAL A 39 7.05 10.83 7.34
CA VAL A 39 7.02 12.25 6.90
C VAL A 39 6.01 12.45 5.78
N GLY A 40 5.84 11.44 4.92
CA GLY A 40 4.95 11.50 3.78
C GLY A 40 5.35 10.53 2.69
N GLY A 41 4.81 10.72 1.50
CA GLY A 41 5.11 9.90 0.35
C GLY A 41 4.11 10.10 -0.77
N THR A 42 4.34 9.41 -1.89
CA THR A 42 3.46 9.44 -3.05
C THR A 42 3.28 8.04 -3.63
N GLY A 43 2.05 7.65 -3.94
CA GLY A 43 1.76 6.56 -4.87
C GLY A 43 1.47 7.12 -6.26
N ALA A 44 2.29 6.79 -7.25
CA ALA A 44 2.14 7.23 -8.63
C ALA A 44 1.60 6.09 -9.49
N LEU A 45 0.30 6.13 -9.81
CA LEU A 45 -0.35 5.18 -10.71
C LEU A 45 -0.08 5.60 -12.16
N THR A 46 0.59 4.73 -12.91
CA THR A 46 0.88 4.92 -14.34
C THR A 46 0.08 3.92 -15.16
N PHE A 47 -0.68 4.39 -16.14
CA PHE A 47 -1.45 3.52 -17.02
C PHE A 47 -0.56 2.79 -18.04
N ASP A 48 -0.87 1.52 -18.31
CA ASP A 48 -0.18 0.76 -19.35
C ASP A 48 -0.50 1.29 -20.76
N ARG A 49 0.41 1.05 -21.72
CA ARG A 49 0.22 1.42 -23.14
C ARG A 49 -1.11 0.91 -23.71
N SER A 50 -1.49 -0.32 -23.37
CA SER A 50 -2.71 -0.96 -23.87
C SER A 50 -3.96 -0.25 -23.34
N LEU A 51 -3.95 0.09 -22.04
CA LEU A 51 -5.01 0.86 -21.41
C LEU A 51 -5.12 2.27 -21.99
N VAL A 52 -4.00 2.97 -22.18
CA VAL A 52 -3.99 4.29 -22.81
C VAL A 52 -4.57 4.25 -24.23
N THR A 53 -4.28 3.18 -24.97
CA THR A 53 -4.83 2.99 -26.32
C THR A 53 -6.35 2.84 -26.27
N ALA A 54 -6.88 2.02 -25.37
CA ALA A 54 -8.33 1.87 -25.20
C ALA A 54 -9.00 3.18 -24.74
N ILE A 55 -8.39 3.92 -23.81
CA ILE A 55 -8.84 5.24 -23.37
C ILE A 55 -8.93 6.22 -24.56
N ASN A 56 -7.91 6.25 -25.41
CA ASN A 56 -7.88 7.11 -26.59
C ASN A 56 -8.93 6.73 -27.64
N THR A 57 -9.18 5.43 -27.82
CA THR A 57 -10.22 4.90 -28.71
C THR A 57 -11.61 5.34 -28.26
N GLY A 58 -11.91 5.21 -26.96
CA GLY A 58 -13.19 5.66 -26.39
C GLY A 58 -13.28 7.16 -26.13
N ALA A 59 -12.25 7.93 -26.50
CA ALA A 59 -12.10 9.35 -26.18
C ALA A 59 -12.36 9.68 -24.69
N ILE A 60 -12.02 8.75 -23.80
CA ILE A 60 -12.22 8.89 -22.36
C ILE A 60 -11.33 10.01 -21.86
N GLN A 61 -11.94 11.00 -21.21
CA GLN A 61 -11.24 12.12 -20.59
C GLN A 61 -10.72 11.71 -19.23
N LEU A 62 -9.46 12.05 -18.97
CA LEU A 62 -8.76 11.82 -17.72
C LEU A 62 -8.53 13.12 -16.98
N SER A 63 -8.74 13.10 -15.66
CA SER A 63 -8.34 14.17 -14.73
C SER A 63 -8.00 13.61 -13.36
N ALA A 64 -7.29 14.37 -12.54
CA ALA A 64 -7.01 13.96 -11.17
C ALA A 64 -8.25 14.13 -10.28
N ALA A 65 -8.45 13.20 -9.35
CA ALA A 65 -9.35 13.36 -8.21
C ALA A 65 -8.53 13.82 -7.00
N THR A 66 -8.87 14.98 -6.43
CA THR A 66 -8.13 15.60 -5.33
C THR A 66 -8.03 14.68 -4.11
N PRO A 67 -6.93 14.71 -3.35
CA PRO A 67 -5.75 15.58 -3.49
C PRO A 67 -4.69 15.09 -4.49
N ALA A 68 -4.96 14.08 -5.31
CA ALA A 68 -3.99 13.64 -6.30
C ALA A 68 -3.78 14.71 -7.40
N THR A 69 -2.62 14.66 -8.03
CA THR A 69 -2.29 15.43 -9.24
C THR A 69 -2.10 14.49 -10.42
N ALA A 70 -2.34 14.96 -11.64
CA ALA A 70 -2.15 14.15 -12.86
C ALA A 70 -1.15 14.80 -13.81
N THR A 71 -0.25 13.98 -14.36
CA THR A 71 0.60 14.33 -15.50
C THR A 71 0.01 13.67 -16.73
N LEU A 72 -0.60 14.48 -17.59
CA LEU A 72 -1.32 14.02 -18.78
C LEU A 72 -0.69 14.65 -20.03
N VAL A 73 0.22 13.92 -20.68
CA VAL A 73 0.83 14.36 -21.93
C VAL A 73 -0.07 13.98 -23.09
N LYS A 74 -0.38 14.94 -23.96
CA LYS A 74 -1.16 14.71 -25.19
C LYS A 74 -0.29 14.87 -26.44
N THR A 75 -0.61 14.11 -27.48
CA THR A 75 -0.04 14.25 -28.82
C THR A 75 -0.62 15.48 -29.53
N SER A 76 -0.06 15.83 -30.69
CA SER A 76 -0.61 16.89 -31.55
C SER A 76 -2.05 16.62 -32.02
N THR A 77 -2.48 15.36 -32.01
CA THR A 77 -3.85 14.93 -32.33
C THR A 77 -4.79 14.94 -31.11
N GLY A 78 -4.35 15.46 -29.96
CA GLY A 78 -5.17 15.58 -28.75
C GLY A 78 -5.38 14.28 -27.96
N LYS A 79 -4.79 13.17 -28.39
CA LYS A 79 -4.82 11.86 -27.71
C LYS A 79 -3.74 11.78 -26.62
N TYR A 80 -3.96 11.01 -25.57
CA TYR A 80 -2.93 10.78 -24.54
C TYR A 80 -1.74 10.02 -25.12
N SER A 81 -0.52 10.43 -24.75
CA SER A 81 0.69 9.73 -25.17
C SER A 81 0.74 8.33 -24.59
N ASN A 82 1.06 7.34 -25.43
CA ASN A 82 1.25 5.94 -25.04
C ASN A 82 2.73 5.54 -25.03
N VAL A 83 3.63 6.52 -25.15
CA VAL A 83 5.09 6.36 -25.11
C VAL A 83 5.54 6.28 -23.65
N GLU A 84 6.45 5.34 -23.35
CA GLU A 84 7.06 5.17 -22.03
C GLU A 84 7.57 6.50 -21.46
N GLY A 85 7.34 6.74 -20.17
CA GLY A 85 7.68 8.01 -19.50
C GLY A 85 6.78 9.22 -19.80
N SER A 86 5.88 9.13 -20.79
CA SER A 86 4.87 10.17 -21.10
C SER A 86 3.43 9.68 -20.97
N ARG A 87 3.23 8.45 -20.51
CA ARG A 87 1.90 7.88 -20.24
C ARG A 87 1.20 8.67 -19.13
N PRO A 88 -0.15 8.63 -19.05
CA PRO A 88 -0.88 9.20 -17.93
C PRO A 88 -0.37 8.68 -16.58
N VAL A 89 -0.01 9.62 -15.69
CA VAL A 89 0.42 9.35 -14.32
C VAL A 89 -0.47 10.11 -13.35
N PHE A 90 -0.94 9.45 -12.30
CA PHE A 90 -1.69 10.04 -11.19
C PHE A 90 -0.89 9.89 -9.89
N ASN A 91 -0.46 11.00 -9.32
CA ASN A 91 0.32 11.06 -8.08
C ASN A 91 -0.62 11.35 -6.91
N ALA A 92 -0.87 10.34 -6.10
CA ALA A 92 -1.68 10.46 -4.89
C ALA A 92 -0.77 10.50 -3.64
N PRO A 93 -0.94 11.46 -2.71
CA PRO A 93 -0.17 11.48 -1.47
C PRO A 93 -0.47 10.26 -0.60
N ILE A 94 0.56 9.70 0.02
CA ILE A 94 0.43 8.65 1.05
C ILE A 94 -0.15 9.29 2.32
N THR A 95 -1.16 8.66 2.91
CA THR A 95 -1.82 9.13 4.15
C THR A 95 -1.43 8.30 5.36
N SER A 96 -1.22 7.00 5.16
CA SER A 96 -0.84 6.08 6.22
C SER A 96 -0.20 4.81 5.66
N LEU A 97 0.49 4.08 6.54
CA LEU A 97 1.07 2.77 6.27
C LEU A 97 0.65 1.81 7.38
N LYS A 98 0.64 0.51 7.09
CA LYS A 98 0.59 -0.53 8.12
C LYS A 98 1.93 -1.25 8.14
N VAL A 99 2.57 -1.26 9.31
CA VAL A 99 3.95 -1.71 9.49
C VAL A 99 3.99 -2.87 10.47
N ASP A 100 4.70 -3.93 10.11
CA ASP A 100 5.07 -5.00 11.03
C ASP A 100 6.11 -4.47 12.02
N THR A 101 5.77 -4.42 13.31
CA THR A 101 6.63 -3.84 14.33
C THR A 101 7.82 -4.73 14.69
N ALA A 102 7.87 -5.99 14.26
CA ALA A 102 9.04 -6.85 14.47
C ALA A 102 10.09 -6.65 13.38
N THR A 103 9.66 -6.39 12.14
CA THR A 103 10.54 -6.40 10.95
C THR A 103 10.67 -5.05 10.25
N ASN A 104 9.88 -4.04 10.65
CA ASN A 104 9.71 -2.76 9.95
C ASN A 104 9.18 -2.89 8.51
N GLN A 105 8.68 -4.08 8.13
CA GLN A 105 8.10 -4.28 6.81
C GLN A 105 6.78 -3.52 6.68
N VAL A 106 6.65 -2.76 5.59
CA VAL A 106 5.38 -2.17 5.17
C VAL A 106 4.53 -3.29 4.60
N THR A 107 3.40 -3.54 5.24
CA THR A 107 2.40 -4.55 4.85
C THR A 107 1.28 -3.93 4.02
N ASP A 108 0.90 -2.69 4.34
CA ASP A 108 -0.12 -1.95 3.61
C ASP A 108 0.29 -0.49 3.42
N ALA A 109 -0.11 0.10 2.29
CA ALA A 109 0.06 1.52 2.01
C ALA A 109 -1.26 2.15 1.55
N TYR A 110 -1.58 3.33 2.07
CA TYR A 110 -2.82 4.05 1.81
C TYR A 110 -2.52 5.43 1.22
N THR A 111 -3.31 5.82 0.23
CA THR A 111 -3.22 7.14 -0.43
C THR A 111 -4.56 7.87 -0.37
N ALA A 112 -4.55 9.18 -0.66
CA ALA A 112 -5.76 9.97 -0.86
C ALA A 112 -5.86 10.51 -2.29
N GLY A 113 -7.08 10.51 -2.85
CA GLY A 113 -7.32 10.97 -4.22
C GLY A 113 -7.02 9.89 -5.25
N GLY A 114 -6.93 10.24 -6.53
CA GLY A 114 -6.65 9.29 -7.60
C GLY A 114 -7.01 9.79 -8.99
N ALA A 115 -7.65 8.94 -9.78
CA ALA A 115 -8.01 9.22 -11.17
C ALA A 115 -9.53 9.38 -11.33
N LEU A 116 -9.93 10.32 -12.19
CA LEU A 116 -11.28 10.45 -12.71
C LEU A 116 -11.25 10.19 -14.22
N MET A 117 -12.16 9.35 -14.67
CA MET A 117 -12.41 9.02 -16.07
C MET A 117 -13.83 9.46 -16.43
N VAL A 118 -13.98 10.18 -17.53
CA VAL A 118 -15.28 10.58 -18.08
C VAL A 118 -15.36 10.12 -19.53
N ALA A 119 -16.28 9.22 -19.82
CA ALA A 119 -16.53 8.74 -21.17
C ALA A 119 -17.62 9.62 -21.80
N PRO A 120 -17.38 10.22 -22.97
CA PRO A 120 -18.42 10.96 -23.68
C PRO A 120 -19.34 10.00 -24.44
N ALA A 121 -20.63 10.33 -24.53
CA ALA A 121 -21.60 9.57 -25.33
C ALA A 121 -21.44 9.82 -26.85
N GLU A 122 -20.81 10.93 -27.22
CA GLU A 122 -20.59 11.36 -28.60
C GLU A 122 -19.14 11.79 -28.81
N ILE A 123 -18.61 11.57 -30.01
CA ILE A 123 -17.29 12.03 -30.45
C ILE A 123 -17.50 12.82 -31.73
N GLU A 124 -17.12 14.10 -31.72
CA GLU A 124 -17.20 14.99 -32.89
C GLU A 124 -18.63 15.12 -33.50
N GLY A 125 -19.66 14.92 -32.69
CA GLY A 125 -21.07 15.01 -33.09
C GLY A 125 -21.70 13.69 -33.53
N ASP A 126 -20.91 12.60 -33.57
CA ASP A 126 -21.40 11.25 -33.85
C ASP A 126 -21.44 10.40 -32.57
N ALA A 127 -22.30 9.37 -32.56
CA ALA A 127 -22.39 8.44 -31.44
C ALA A 127 -21.05 7.74 -31.18
N ASN A 128 -20.60 7.75 -29.93
CA ASN A 128 -19.38 7.07 -29.54
C ASN A 128 -19.60 5.54 -29.58
N LEU A 129 -18.95 4.88 -30.53
CA LEU A 129 -19.09 3.43 -30.71
C LEU A 129 -18.57 2.63 -29.52
N ALA A 130 -17.69 3.20 -28.68
CA ALA A 130 -17.08 2.50 -27.55
C ALA A 130 -17.81 2.71 -26.22
N SER A 131 -18.66 3.74 -26.10
CA SER A 131 -19.33 4.10 -24.85
C SER A 131 -20.62 4.88 -25.10
N THR A 132 -21.65 4.61 -24.30
CA THR A 132 -22.89 5.40 -24.26
C THR A 132 -22.79 6.62 -23.32
N GLY A 133 -21.59 6.93 -22.83
CA GLY A 133 -21.34 7.94 -21.81
C GLY A 133 -21.32 7.38 -20.39
N GLY A 134 -20.58 8.05 -19.52
CA GLY A 134 -20.48 7.70 -18.10
C GLY A 134 -19.24 8.29 -17.43
N SER A 135 -19.04 7.92 -16.17
CA SER A 135 -17.88 8.35 -15.40
C SER A 135 -17.47 7.30 -14.39
N LEU A 136 -16.18 7.26 -14.10
CA LEU A 136 -15.60 6.39 -13.10
C LEU A 136 -14.49 7.15 -12.37
N SER A 137 -14.66 7.33 -11.07
CA SER A 137 -13.58 7.75 -10.18
C SER A 137 -12.98 6.52 -9.51
N VAL A 138 -11.65 6.44 -9.50
CA VAL A 138 -10.84 5.44 -8.77
C VAL A 138 -9.93 6.22 -7.83
N THR A 139 -10.22 6.16 -6.54
CA THR A 139 -9.60 6.99 -5.51
C THR A 139 -9.16 6.18 -4.30
N ASN A 140 -8.37 6.79 -3.42
CA ASN A 140 -7.99 6.26 -2.12
C ASN A 140 -7.39 4.86 -2.22
N ILE A 141 -6.31 4.76 -3.00
CA ILE A 141 -5.67 3.48 -3.28
C ILE A 141 -5.06 2.94 -1.99
N HIS A 142 -5.46 1.71 -1.65
CA HIS A 142 -4.89 0.87 -0.62
C HIS A 142 -4.21 -0.33 -1.28
N VAL A 143 -2.91 -0.46 -1.08
CA VAL A 143 -2.15 -1.63 -1.55
C VAL A 143 -1.85 -2.53 -0.36
N ASP A 144 -2.29 -3.79 -0.43
CA ASP A 144 -1.86 -4.87 0.44
C ASP A 144 -0.68 -5.60 -0.23
N LEU A 145 0.51 -5.37 0.31
CA LEU A 145 1.77 -5.89 -0.22
C LEU A 145 1.95 -7.39 0.09
N VAL A 146 1.22 -7.92 1.08
CA VAL A 146 1.30 -9.33 1.49
C VAL A 146 0.37 -10.17 0.62
N ALA A 147 -0.89 -9.78 0.51
CA ALA A 147 -1.88 -10.46 -0.32
C ALA A 147 -1.73 -10.16 -1.82
N LYS A 148 -0.92 -9.14 -2.17
CA LYS A 148 -0.71 -8.64 -3.54
C LYS A 148 -2.01 -8.15 -4.19
N LYS A 149 -2.77 -7.35 -3.44
CA LYS A 149 -4.07 -6.81 -3.84
C LYS A 149 -4.10 -5.30 -3.74
N VAL A 150 -4.86 -4.68 -4.64
CA VAL A 150 -5.13 -3.25 -4.61
C VAL A 150 -6.62 -3.03 -4.44
N PHE A 151 -6.94 -2.28 -3.39
CA PHE A 151 -8.29 -1.82 -3.06
C PHE A 151 -8.39 -0.33 -3.31
N VAL A 152 -9.57 0.12 -3.71
CA VAL A 152 -9.83 1.52 -4.07
C VAL A 152 -11.25 1.90 -3.68
N ASP A 153 -11.51 3.19 -3.56
CA ASP A 153 -12.86 3.72 -3.57
C ASP A 153 -13.28 4.03 -5.01
N ILE A 154 -14.38 3.42 -5.44
CA ILE A 154 -15.02 3.66 -6.72
C ILE A 154 -16.21 4.61 -6.53
N ASN A 155 -16.35 5.57 -7.42
CA ASN A 155 -17.62 6.23 -7.68
C ASN A 155 -17.94 6.15 -9.18
N GLY A 156 -18.92 5.32 -9.53
CA GLY A 156 -19.27 5.01 -10.92
C GLY A 156 -20.66 5.50 -11.32
N ALA A 157 -20.79 5.98 -12.56
CA ALA A 157 -22.08 6.32 -13.14
C ALA A 157 -22.91 5.08 -13.50
N ASN A 158 -24.02 5.28 -14.22
CA ASN A 158 -24.84 4.20 -14.79
C ASN A 158 -25.35 3.18 -13.76
N GLY A 159 -25.64 3.67 -12.54
CA GLY A 159 -26.17 2.84 -11.45
C GLY A 159 -25.12 1.97 -10.74
N VAL A 160 -23.83 2.27 -10.87
CA VAL A 160 -22.76 1.64 -10.06
C VAL A 160 -22.69 2.27 -8.68
N GLY A 161 -22.70 3.60 -8.60
CA GLY A 161 -22.62 4.35 -7.34
C GLY A 161 -21.26 4.21 -6.65
N THR A 162 -21.26 4.47 -5.34
CA THR A 162 -20.05 4.40 -4.52
C THR A 162 -19.79 2.99 -4.00
N LYS A 163 -18.56 2.50 -4.16
CA LYS A 163 -18.05 1.30 -3.50
C LYS A 163 -16.76 1.66 -2.76
N THR A 164 -16.73 1.47 -1.45
CA THR A 164 -15.55 1.76 -0.62
C THR A 164 -14.69 0.51 -0.42
N ASN A 165 -13.38 0.68 -0.39
CA ASN A 165 -12.41 -0.41 -0.21
C ASN A 165 -12.66 -1.59 -1.17
N TYR A 166 -12.96 -1.27 -2.42
CA TYR A 166 -13.30 -2.21 -3.47
C TYR A 166 -12.04 -2.83 -4.06
N TYR A 167 -11.98 -4.16 -4.06
CA TYR A 167 -10.87 -4.91 -4.66
C TYR A 167 -10.89 -4.77 -6.18
N LEU A 168 -9.92 -4.04 -6.73
CA LEU A 168 -9.89 -3.69 -8.15
C LEU A 168 -8.79 -4.40 -8.92
N TRP A 169 -7.58 -4.48 -8.35
CA TRP A 169 -6.45 -5.07 -9.05
C TRP A 169 -5.70 -6.13 -8.25
N ASP A 170 -5.22 -7.12 -8.98
CA ASP A 170 -4.15 -8.02 -8.54
C ASP A 170 -2.79 -7.45 -8.93
N VAL A 171 -1.78 -7.76 -8.12
CA VAL A 171 -0.38 -7.38 -8.35
C VAL A 171 0.43 -8.61 -8.72
N THR A 172 1.18 -8.52 -9.82
CA THR A 172 2.11 -9.59 -10.21
C THR A 172 3.42 -9.49 -9.42
N THR A 173 4.08 -8.34 -9.51
CA THR A 173 5.44 -8.14 -9.00
C THR A 173 5.53 -6.92 -8.09
N ILE A 174 6.22 -7.10 -6.96
CA ILE A 174 6.63 -6.04 -6.04
C ILE A 174 8.15 -6.10 -5.96
N SER A 175 8.83 -4.97 -6.18
CA SER A 175 10.29 -4.86 -6.09
C SER A 175 10.72 -3.54 -5.45
N GLY A 176 11.98 -3.45 -5.05
CA GLY A 176 12.52 -2.29 -4.33
C GLY A 176 12.38 -2.42 -2.82
N ASP A 177 12.38 -1.29 -2.13
CA ASP A 177 12.29 -1.23 -0.67
C ASP A 177 10.89 -1.63 -0.21
N THR A 178 10.80 -2.58 0.72
CA THR A 178 9.54 -2.97 1.39
C THR A 178 9.58 -2.78 2.90
N ALA A 179 10.71 -2.30 3.43
CA ALA A 179 10.88 -1.90 4.82
C ALA A 179 10.85 -0.38 4.96
N LEU A 180 10.41 0.12 6.11
CA LEU A 180 10.76 1.47 6.51
C LEU A 180 12.29 1.59 6.65
N LYS A 181 12.82 2.70 6.13
CA LYS A 181 14.21 3.10 6.33
C LYS A 181 14.28 4.61 6.49
N ASP A 182 15.42 5.09 7.01
CA ASP A 182 15.67 6.53 7.08
C ASP A 182 15.83 7.11 5.67
N GLY A 183 15.20 8.25 5.43
CA GLY A 183 15.10 8.85 4.10
C GLY A 183 13.96 8.26 3.26
N THR A 184 14.20 8.12 1.95
CA THR A 184 13.16 7.70 0.99
C THR A 184 13.32 6.23 0.60
N ALA A 185 12.28 5.45 0.83
CA ALA A 185 12.05 4.11 0.30
C ALA A 185 11.31 4.17 -1.03
N LEU A 186 11.80 3.43 -2.02
CA LEU A 186 11.19 3.35 -3.35
C LEU A 186 10.73 1.92 -3.62
N THR A 187 9.44 1.76 -3.90
CA THR A 187 8.82 0.47 -4.24
C THR A 187 8.20 0.55 -5.62
N SER A 188 8.38 -0.49 -6.43
CA SER A 188 7.72 -0.64 -7.72
C SER A 188 6.74 -1.81 -7.68
N ILE A 189 5.49 -1.54 -8.05
CA ILE A 189 4.38 -2.48 -8.11
C ILE A 189 3.97 -2.57 -9.58
N THR A 190 4.13 -3.73 -10.21
CA THR A 190 3.92 -3.88 -11.66
C THR A 190 3.06 -5.10 -11.99
N GLY A 191 2.52 -5.08 -13.22
CA GLY A 191 1.62 -6.12 -13.71
C GLY A 191 0.28 -6.07 -12.99
N LEU A 192 -0.34 -4.89 -12.97
CA LEU A 192 -1.68 -4.71 -12.43
C LEU A 192 -2.69 -5.39 -13.35
N THR A 193 -3.43 -6.37 -12.86
CA THR A 193 -4.49 -7.04 -13.62
C THR A 193 -5.84 -6.83 -12.92
N ILE A 194 -6.94 -6.79 -13.68
CA ILE A 194 -8.26 -6.56 -13.08
C ILE A 194 -8.71 -7.78 -12.28
N ALA A 195 -9.18 -7.55 -11.05
CA ALA A 195 -9.58 -8.61 -10.13
C ALA A 195 -10.70 -9.47 -10.72
N GLY A 196 -10.53 -10.79 -10.65
CA GLY A 196 -11.47 -11.74 -11.26
C GLY A 196 -11.44 -11.78 -12.80
N GLY A 197 -10.46 -11.13 -13.43
CA GLY A 197 -10.28 -11.12 -14.88
C GLY A 197 -11.36 -10.35 -15.63
N THR A 198 -11.40 -10.55 -16.95
CA THR A 198 -12.22 -9.77 -17.89
C THR A 198 -13.70 -10.16 -17.94
N THR A 199 -14.11 -11.08 -17.07
CA THR A 199 -15.50 -11.51 -16.85
C THR A 199 -15.96 -11.30 -15.40
N GLY A 200 -15.05 -10.86 -14.51
CA GLY A 200 -15.31 -10.66 -13.09
C GLY A 200 -16.07 -9.38 -12.76
N GLU A 201 -16.49 -9.27 -11.50
CA GLU A 201 -17.26 -8.12 -11.01
C GLU A 201 -16.50 -6.79 -11.18
N ALA A 202 -15.18 -6.78 -10.97
CA ALA A 202 -14.38 -5.57 -11.08
C ALA A 202 -14.37 -5.02 -12.52
N PHE A 203 -14.22 -5.91 -13.51
CA PHE A 203 -14.32 -5.54 -14.92
C PHE A 203 -15.72 -5.04 -15.27
N ASN A 204 -16.77 -5.74 -14.82
CA ASN A 204 -18.15 -5.34 -15.07
C ASN A 204 -18.50 -3.99 -14.43
N THR A 205 -17.95 -3.72 -13.23
CA THR A 205 -18.09 -2.43 -12.54
C THR A 205 -17.43 -1.32 -13.34
N PHE A 206 -16.21 -1.55 -13.85
CA PHE A 206 -15.50 -0.60 -14.71
C PHE A 206 -16.27 -0.32 -16.00
N ALA A 207 -16.66 -1.37 -16.72
CA ALA A 207 -17.37 -1.28 -17.98
C ALA A 207 -18.73 -0.57 -17.84
N LYS A 208 -19.50 -0.94 -16.81
CA LYS A 208 -20.79 -0.31 -16.53
C LYS A 208 -20.64 1.16 -16.16
N SER A 209 -19.68 1.51 -15.30
CA SER A 209 -19.45 2.90 -14.87
C SER A 209 -19.19 3.85 -16.05
N LEU A 210 -18.42 3.37 -17.03
CA LEU A 210 -18.11 4.13 -18.24
C LEU A 210 -19.12 3.92 -19.38
N GLY A 211 -20.17 3.14 -19.16
CA GLY A 211 -21.19 2.86 -20.17
C GLY A 211 -20.62 2.19 -21.42
N LEU A 212 -19.62 1.32 -21.25
CA LEU A 212 -18.96 0.70 -22.41
C LEU A 212 -19.95 -0.14 -23.22
N THR A 213 -19.93 0.05 -24.52
CA THR A 213 -20.64 -0.81 -25.49
C THR A 213 -19.87 -2.12 -25.68
N GLU A 214 -20.40 -3.05 -26.49
CA GLU A 214 -19.68 -4.29 -26.82
C GLU A 214 -18.32 -4.00 -27.47
N THR A 215 -18.23 -2.99 -28.35
CA THR A 215 -16.95 -2.57 -28.95
C THR A 215 -15.95 -2.10 -27.89
N GLY A 216 -16.40 -1.28 -26.93
CA GLY A 216 -15.56 -0.83 -25.82
C GLY A 216 -15.13 -1.98 -24.91
N ILE A 217 -16.06 -2.89 -24.60
CA ILE A 217 -15.79 -4.08 -23.80
C ILE A 217 -14.74 -4.97 -24.47
N VAL A 218 -14.88 -5.27 -25.76
CA VAL A 218 -13.92 -6.09 -26.50
C VAL A 218 -12.53 -5.45 -26.51
N ALA A 219 -12.44 -4.13 -26.71
CA ALA A 219 -11.16 -3.41 -26.63
C ALA A 219 -10.51 -3.55 -25.25
N MET A 220 -11.29 -3.50 -24.17
CA MET A 220 -10.79 -3.64 -22.80
C MET A 220 -10.43 -5.08 -22.44
N ARG A 221 -11.10 -6.10 -23.01
CA ARG A 221 -10.80 -7.52 -22.75
C ARG A 221 -9.42 -7.95 -23.24
N GLY A 222 -8.87 -7.28 -24.25
CA GLY A 222 -7.51 -7.53 -24.72
C GLY A 222 -6.41 -7.01 -23.79
N ILE A 223 -6.75 -6.23 -22.76
CA ILE A 223 -5.79 -5.65 -21.83
C ILE A 223 -5.47 -6.65 -20.73
N THR A 224 -4.22 -7.12 -20.72
CA THR A 224 -3.68 -8.01 -19.68
C THR A 224 -2.93 -7.27 -18.59
N ASN A 225 -2.55 -6.00 -18.84
CA ASN A 225 -1.88 -5.15 -17.87
C ASN A 225 -2.51 -3.75 -17.89
N TYR A 226 -2.96 -3.29 -16.72
CA TYR A 226 -3.61 -2.00 -16.53
C TYR A 226 -2.60 -0.91 -16.14
N GLY A 227 -1.41 -1.27 -15.69
CA GLY A 227 -0.38 -0.29 -15.35
C GLY A 227 0.59 -0.74 -14.26
N SER A 228 1.14 0.26 -13.59
CA SER A 228 2.05 0.11 -12.46
C SER A 228 1.81 1.20 -11.42
N ILE A 229 2.23 0.94 -10.18
CA ILE A 229 2.28 1.94 -9.11
C ILE A 229 3.74 2.06 -8.68
N ALA A 230 4.28 3.27 -8.76
CA ALA A 230 5.56 3.61 -8.13
C ALA A 230 5.28 4.29 -6.80
N SER A 231 5.78 3.73 -5.71
CA SER A 231 5.65 4.28 -4.37
C SER A 231 6.95 4.95 -3.96
N SER A 232 6.84 6.17 -3.41
CA SER A 232 7.90 6.79 -2.63
C SER A 232 7.39 7.02 -1.21
N ILE A 233 8.10 6.51 -0.22
CA ILE A 233 7.77 6.66 1.19
C ILE A 233 8.95 7.33 1.87
N THR A 234 8.73 8.45 2.53
CA THR A 234 9.78 9.14 3.29
C THR A 234 9.52 8.98 4.77
N ALA A 235 10.46 8.36 5.47
CA ALA A 235 10.48 8.25 6.91
C ALA A 235 11.77 8.86 7.47
N LYS A 236 11.69 9.38 8.69
CA LYS A 236 12.84 9.96 9.39
C LYS A 236 13.11 9.16 10.65
N ALA A 237 14.32 8.67 10.81
CA ALA A 237 14.76 8.11 12.07
C ALA A 237 14.80 9.23 13.14
N GLY A 238 14.15 8.99 14.27
CA GLY A 238 14.30 9.81 15.46
C GLY A 238 15.74 9.78 15.94
N ALA A 239 16.20 10.89 16.52
CA ALA A 239 17.49 10.89 17.19
C ALA A 239 17.48 9.80 18.26
N VAL A 240 18.38 8.82 18.16
CA VAL A 240 18.70 7.96 19.28
C VAL A 240 19.37 8.84 20.32
N THR A 241 18.60 9.44 21.23
CA THR A 241 19.19 9.87 22.49
C THR A 241 19.62 8.58 23.18
N PRO A 242 20.92 8.27 23.31
CA PRO A 242 21.32 7.14 24.14
C PRO A 242 20.63 7.33 25.49
N ALA A 243 20.06 6.26 26.04
CA ALA A 243 19.52 6.31 27.39
C ALA A 243 20.67 6.74 28.30
N VAL A 244 20.73 8.03 28.63
CA VAL A 244 21.68 8.55 29.61
C VAL A 244 21.23 7.89 30.90
N PRO A 245 22.02 6.94 31.48
CA PRO A 245 21.56 6.26 32.66
C PRO A 245 21.34 7.31 33.73
N GLU A 246 20.14 7.31 34.32
CA GLU A 246 19.78 8.31 35.32
C GLU A 246 20.87 8.36 36.39
N PRO A 247 21.19 9.53 36.97
CA PRO A 247 22.23 9.65 38.00
C PRO A 247 22.04 8.65 39.16
N SER A 248 20.78 8.29 39.44
CA SER A 248 20.36 7.26 40.39
C SER A 248 20.83 5.85 40.04
N THR A 249 20.95 5.48 38.76
CA THR A 249 21.40 4.14 38.32
C THR A 249 22.88 3.94 38.67
N TYR A 250 23.70 4.95 38.42
CA TYR A 250 25.10 4.93 38.82
C TYR A 250 25.26 5.02 40.34
N ALA A 251 24.43 5.82 41.01
CA ALA A 251 24.42 5.90 42.46
C ALA A 251 24.02 4.56 43.11
N LEU A 252 23.04 3.86 42.57
CA LEU A 252 22.55 2.57 43.09
C LEU A 252 23.57 1.45 42.83
N MET A 253 24.22 1.42 41.66
CA MET A 253 25.33 0.50 41.41
C MET A 253 26.53 0.79 42.33
N GLY A 254 26.87 2.07 42.52
CA GLY A 254 27.93 2.50 43.44
C GLY A 254 27.64 2.09 44.89
N LEU A 255 26.42 2.34 45.37
CA LEU A 255 25.97 1.92 46.70
C LEU A 255 25.91 0.40 46.84
N GLY A 256 25.50 -0.33 45.81
CA GLY A 256 25.51 -1.78 45.77
C GLY A 256 26.92 -2.36 45.94
N LEU A 257 27.90 -1.79 45.24
CA LEU A 257 29.32 -2.18 45.35
C LEU A 257 29.90 -1.86 46.73
N VAL A 258 29.59 -0.69 47.30
CA VAL A 258 30.02 -0.32 48.66
C VAL A 258 29.39 -1.23 49.70
N GLY A 259 28.10 -1.58 49.54
CA GLY A 259 27.40 -2.53 50.40
C GLY A 259 28.03 -3.92 50.38
N ILE A 260 28.35 -4.44 49.20
CA ILE A 260 29.03 -5.74 49.03
C ILE A 260 30.42 -5.71 49.66
N ALA A 261 31.20 -4.64 49.45
CA ALA A 261 32.53 -4.50 50.04
C ALA A 261 32.49 -4.43 51.58
N ALA A 262 31.51 -3.73 52.15
CA ALA A 262 31.33 -3.66 53.60
C ALA A 262 30.95 -5.02 54.22
N VAL A 263 30.07 -5.79 53.56
CA VAL A 263 29.70 -7.15 53.99
C VAL A 263 30.88 -8.11 53.86
N ALA A 264 31.66 -8.04 52.78
CA ALA A 264 32.86 -8.85 52.60
C ALA A 264 33.91 -8.57 53.69
N ARG A 265 34.13 -7.29 54.03
CA ARG A 265 35.06 -6.89 55.11
C ARG A 265 34.63 -7.40 56.49
N ARG A 266 33.32 -7.48 56.75
CA ARG A 266 32.79 -8.01 58.02
C ARG A 266 32.93 -9.53 58.13
N ARG A 267 33.02 -10.26 57.03
CA ARG A 267 33.23 -11.73 57.01
C ARG A 267 34.70 -12.14 57.06
N ALA A 268 35.62 -11.22 56.74
CA ALA A 268 37.06 -11.47 56.78
C ALA A 268 37.69 -11.17 58.17
N LYS A 269 36.90 -10.67 59.12
CA LYS A 269 37.23 -10.60 60.55
C LYS A 269 36.43 -11.65 61.29
#